data_AF-A0A846D012-F1
#
_entry.id   AF-A0A846D012-F1
#
_cell.length_a   1.000
_cell.length_b   1.000
_cell.length_c   1.000
_cell.angle_alpha   90.00
_cell.angle_beta   90.00
_cell.angle_gamma   90.00
#
_symmetry.space_group_name_H-M   'P 1'
#
loop_
_entity.id
_entity.type
_entity.pdbx_description
1 polymer ?
#
loop_
_entity_poly.entity_id
_entity_poly.type
_entity_poly.pdbx_seq_one_letter_code
_entity_poly.pdbx_strand_id
1 'polypeptide(L)' 'MKRLVVCCDGTWQELSSTYPSNVVKISQAVKALGSHGVLQIVFYDEGIGTEDSL' A
#
# COMPACT_ATOMS: atom_id res chain seq x y z
N MET A 1 17.90 12.58 -1.49
CA MET A 1 16.45 12.76 -1.78
C MET A 1 15.74 11.43 -1.56
N LYS A 2 14.52 11.44 -1.02
CA LYS A 2 13.71 10.24 -0.76
C LYS A 2 12.32 10.43 -1.40
N ARG A 3 11.65 9.34 -1.76
CA ARG A 3 10.28 9.34 -2.31
C ARG A 3 9.34 8.64 -1.35
N LEU A 4 8.17 9.22 -1.11
CA LEU A 4 7.09 8.59 -0.36
C LEU A 4 5.99 8.17 -1.34
N VAL A 5 5.53 6.94 -1.24
CA VAL A 5 4.37 6.40 -1.95
C VAL A 5 3.29 6.12 -0.92
N VAL A 6 2.14 6.78 -1.06
CA VAL A 6 0.98 6.62 -0.19
C VAL A 6 -0.09 5.85 -0.95
N CYS A 7 -0.49 4.70 -0.42
CA CYS A 7 -1.46 3.79 -0.99
C CYS A 7 -2.66 3.67 -0.06
N CYS A 8 -3.72 4.42 -0.32
CA CYS A 8 -4.99 4.31 0.42
C CYS A 8 -5.93 3.37 -0.34
N ASP A 9 -6.36 2.29 0.30
CA ASP A 9 -7.20 1.28 -0.35
C ASP A 9 -8.69 1.67 -0.40
N GLY A 10 -9.46 0.92 -1.19
CA GLY A 10 -10.91 1.09 -1.29
C GLY A 10 -11.64 0.53 -0.06
N THR A 11 -12.88 0.95 0.16
CA THR A 11 -13.75 0.44 1.24
C THR A 11 -13.73 -1.09 1.34
N TRP A 12 -13.65 -1.64 2.55
CA TRP A 12 -13.62 -3.08 2.82
C TRP A 12 -12.42 -3.83 2.18
N GLN A 13 -11.34 -3.13 1.83
CA GLN A 13 -10.11 -3.74 1.29
C GLN A 13 -8.97 -3.66 2.29
N GLU A 14 -8.37 -4.81 2.57
CA GLU A 14 -7.23 -4.99 3.46
C GLU A 14 -6.16 -5.87 2.80
N LEU A 15 -4.94 -5.86 3.36
CA LEU A 15 -3.80 -6.63 2.84
C LEU A 15 -4.06 -8.14 2.79
N SER A 16 -4.86 -8.66 3.72
CA SER A 16 -5.22 -10.08 3.84
C SER A 16 -6.34 -10.53 2.92
N SER A 17 -6.96 -9.61 2.15
CA SER A 17 -8.04 -9.96 1.23
C SER A 17 -7.60 -11.03 0.23
N THR A 18 -8.41 -12.09 0.09
CA THR A 18 -8.18 -13.19 -0.86
C THR A 18 -7.99 -12.68 -2.30
N TYR A 19 -8.65 -11.58 -2.65
CA TYR A 19 -8.55 -10.93 -3.96
C TYR A 19 -7.95 -9.54 -3.79
N PRO A 20 -6.62 -9.40 -3.87
CA PRO A 20 -5.96 -8.14 -3.56
C PRO A 20 -6.39 -7.04 -4.54
N SER A 21 -6.66 -5.86 -4.00
CA SER A 21 -6.95 -4.66 -4.77
C SER A 21 -5.76 -4.28 -5.67
N ASN A 22 -6.01 -3.43 -6.66
CA ASN A 22 -4.90 -2.87 -7.43
C ASN A 22 -3.99 -1.97 -6.57
N VAL A 23 -4.51 -1.43 -5.46
CA VAL A 23 -3.73 -0.63 -4.50
C VAL A 23 -2.74 -1.51 -3.75
N VAL A 24 -3.17 -2.68 -3.24
CA VAL A 24 -2.27 -3.69 -2.64
C VAL A 24 -1.21 -4.14 -3.65
N LYS A 25 -1.61 -4.44 -4.89
CA LYS A 25 -0.67 -4.86 -5.93
C LYS A 25 0.40 -3.80 -6.20
N ILE A 26 0.02 -2.52 -6.22
CA ILE A 26 0.96 -1.42 -6.42
C ILE A 26 1.87 -1.27 -5.20
N SER A 27 1.33 -1.26 -3.98
CA SER A 27 2.12 -1.07 -2.76
C SER A 27 3.23 -2.14 -2.64
N GLN A 28 2.93 -3.38 -3.02
CA GLN A 28 3.87 -4.50 -3.04
C GLN A 28 4.84 -4.48 -4.23
N ALA A 29 4.47 -3.86 -5.35
CA ALA A 29 5.32 -3.77 -6.55
C ALA A 29 6.38 -2.66 -6.48
N VAL A 30 6.24 -1.69 -5.57
CA VAL A 30 7.22 -0.62 -5.38
C VAL A 30 8.52 -1.18 -4.80
N LYS A 31 9.62 -1.05 -5.53
CA LYS A 31 10.96 -1.44 -5.06
C LYS A 31 11.41 -0.53 -3.92
N ALA A 32 12.08 -1.07 -2.90
CA ALA A 32 12.65 -0.26 -1.80
C ALA A 32 13.66 0.80 -2.29
N LEU A 33 14.40 0.51 -3.37
CA LEU A 33 15.31 1.43 -4.03
C LEU A 33 14.87 1.65 -5.48
N GLY A 34 14.67 2.91 -5.85
CA GLY A 34 14.38 3.35 -7.20
C GLY A 34 15.63 3.48 -8.06
N SER A 35 15.48 4.08 -9.24
CA SER A 35 16.62 4.43 -10.09
C SER A 35 17.65 5.27 -9.31
N HIS A 36 18.93 5.00 -9.56
CA HIS A 36 20.05 5.69 -8.91
C HIS A 36 20.09 5.58 -7.37
N GLY A 37 19.49 4.53 -6.80
CA GLY A 37 19.54 4.26 -5.36
C GLY A 37 18.65 5.17 -4.50
N VAL A 38 17.69 5.87 -5.11
CA VAL A 38 16.76 6.72 -4.37
C VAL A 38 15.83 5.86 -3.52
N LEU A 39 15.83 6.08 -2.19
CA LEU A 39 14.94 5.37 -1.28
C LEU A 39 13.46 5.67 -1.59
N GLN A 40 12.67 4.62 -1.69
CA GLN A 40 11.21 4.67 -1.86
C GLN A 40 10.56 4.09 -0.61
N ILE A 41 9.87 4.93 0.15
CA ILE A 41 9.16 4.55 1.36
C ILE A 41 7.70 4.36 0.98
N VAL A 42 7.15 3.18 1.27
CA VAL A 42 5.74 2.86 1.03
C VAL A 42 4.98 2.97 2.33
N PHE A 43 3.89 3.72 2.32
CA PHE A 43 2.87 3.71 3.35
C PHE A 43 1.57 3.21 2.72
N TYR A 44 0.98 2.17 3.32
CA TYR A 44 -0.30 1.62 2.91
C TYR A 44 -1.30 1.83 4.04
N ASP A 45 -2.50 2.25 3.68
CA ASP A 45 -3.63 2.45 4.57
C ASP A 45 -4.79 1.60 4.09
N GLU A 46 -5.39 0.86 5.02
CA GLU A 46 -6.50 -0.02 4.73
C GLU A 46 -7.77 0.77 4.40
N GLY A 47 -8.69 0.12 3.71
CA GLY A 47 -9.99 0.68 3.41
C GLY A 47 -10.84 0.84 4.65
N ILE A 48 -11.61 1.93 4.73
CA ILE A 48 -12.64 2.06 5.78
C ILE A 48 -13.56 0.83 5.80
N GLY A 49 -13.96 0.41 7.00
CA GLY A 49 -14.76 -0.80 7.22
C GLY A 49 -13.95 -2.10 7.37
N THR A 50 -12.62 -2.08 7.22
CA THR A 50 -11.77 -3.24 7.61
C THR A 50 -11.50 -3.29 9.11
N GLU A 51 -11.60 -2.16 9.79
CA GLU A 51 -11.56 -2.09 11.25
C GLU A 51 -12.79 -2.83 11.82
N ASP A 52 -12.58 -4.06 12.28
CA ASP A 52 -13.58 -4.78 13.08
C ASP A 52 -14.00 -3.88 14.25
N SER A 53 -15.30 -3.65 14.37
CA SER A 53 -15.87 -2.97 15.54
C SER A 53 -15.72 -3.87 16.76
N LEU A 54 -14.57 -3.78 17.44
CA LEU A 54 -14.41 -4.29 18.80
C LEU A 54 -15.16 -3.41 19.81
#